data_AF-A0A975MNR2-F1
#
_entry.id   AF-A0A975MNR2-F1
#
_cell.length_a   1.000
_cell.length_b   1.000
_cell.length_c   1.000
_cell.angle_alpha   90.00
_cell.angle_beta   90.00
_cell.angle_gamma   90.00
#
_symmetry.space_group_name_H-M   'P 1'
#
loop_
_entity.id
_entity.type
_entity.pdbx_description
1 polymer ?
#
loop_
_entity_poly.entity_id
_entity_poly.type
_entity_poly.pdbx_seq_one_letter_code
_entity_poly.pdbx_strand_id
1 'polypeptide(L)'
;MPEILVIMALLFAAYVFVPSAWFSKFTGKAPSVLATIGENPGKSGVLPEDSALKRHFITQLRSEVLLGLPPRPTDFSLQRHYDTLVEAEVSRRLSA
;
A
#
# COMPACT_ATOMS: atom_id res chain seq x y z
N MET A 1 30.93 -12.55 39.92
CA MET A 1 29.90 -13.29 39.16
C MET A 1 28.54 -12.56 39.06
N PRO A 2 27.99 -11.86 40.08
CA PRO A 2 26.67 -11.21 39.94
C PRO A 2 26.69 -9.92 39.09
N GLU A 3 27.80 -9.17 39.10
CA GLU A 3 28.00 -7.93 38.33
C GLU A 3 27.75 -8.09 36.81
N ILE A 4 28.27 -9.17 36.22
CA ILE A 4 28.15 -9.45 34.78
C ILE A 4 26.70 -9.76 34.40
N LEU A 5 25.97 -10.46 35.28
CA LEU A 5 24.56 -10.78 35.07
C LEU A 5 23.69 -9.52 35.09
N VAL A 6 24.00 -8.56 35.96
CA VAL A 6 23.30 -7.26 36.02
C VAL A 6 23.55 -6.45 34.74
N ILE A 7 24.79 -6.39 34.26
CA ILE A 7 25.13 -5.68 33.02
C ILE A 7 24.41 -6.31 31.81
N MET A 8 24.39 -7.65 31.71
CA MET A 8 23.68 -8.36 30.63
C MET A 8 22.16 -8.14 30.69
N ALA A 9 21.57 -8.11 31.89
CA ALA A 9 20.16 -7.83 32.07
C ALA A 9 19.79 -6.40 31.64
N LEU A 10 20.64 -5.41 31.93
CA LEU A 10 20.44 -4.02 31.51
C LEU A 10 20.56 -3.85 29.99
N LEU A 11 21.52 -4.52 29.35
CA LEU A 11 21.67 -4.51 27.89
C LEU A 11 20.48 -5.17 27.19
N PHE A 12 19.98 -6.29 27.73
CA PHE A 12 18.79 -6.96 27.20
C PHE A 12 17.54 -6.08 27.31
N ALA A 13 17.32 -5.43 28.46
CA ALA A 13 16.20 -4.52 28.67
C ALA A 13 16.25 -3.33 27.69
N ALA A 14 17.44 -2.75 27.46
CA ALA A 14 17.62 -1.70 26.46
C ALA A 14 17.37 -2.20 25.03
N TYR A 15 17.87 -3.40 24.68
CA TYR A 15 17.67 -3.99 23.35
C TYR A 15 16.21 -4.28 23.02
N VAL A 16 15.39 -4.70 24.00
CA VAL A 16 13.95 -4.92 23.82
C VAL A 16 13.19 -3.59 23.65
N PHE A 17 13.66 -2.52 24.31
CA PHE A 17 12.96 -1.24 24.30
C PHE A 17 13.25 -0.39 23.05
N VAL A 18 14.45 -0.51 22.46
CA VAL A 18 14.89 0.29 21.29
C VAL A 18 14.02 0.08 20.03
N PRO A 19 13.57 -1.14 19.66
CA PRO A 19 12.69 -1.33 18.50
C PRO A 19 11.26 -0.82 18.72
N SER A 20 10.77 -0.81 19.98
CA SER A 20 9.37 -0.46 20.29
C SER A 20 9.05 1.02 20.07
N ALA A 21 10.02 1.90 20.34
CA ALA A 21 9.86 3.35 20.18
C ALA A 21 9.98 3.82 18.72
N TRP A 22 10.57 3.01 17.84
CA TRP A 22 10.68 3.34 16.42
C TRP A 22 9.44 2.92 15.62
N PHE A 23 8.80 1.82 16.03
CA PHE A 23 7.64 1.26 15.33
C PHE A 23 6.39 2.15 15.41
N SER A 24 6.23 2.93 16.48
CA SER A 24 5.09 3.84 16.67
C SER A 24 5.11 5.07 15.76
N LYS A 25 6.17 5.29 14.96
CA LYS A 25 6.19 6.32 13.90
C LYS A 25 5.65 5.83 12.55
N PHE A 26 5.35 4.54 12.40
CA PHE A 26 4.83 3.97 11.14
C PHE A 26 3.32 3.76 11.09
N THR A 27 2.59 4.01 12.19
CA THR A 27 1.13 3.99 12.17
C THR A 27 0.62 5.28 11.54
N GLY A 28 0.64 5.31 10.21
CA GLY A 28 0.08 6.38 9.39
C GLY A 28 -1.38 6.65 9.79
N LYS A 29 -1.64 7.93 9.99
CA LYS A 29 -2.95 8.59 10.12
C LYS A 29 -3.99 7.92 9.21
N ALA A 30 -4.96 7.22 9.81
CA ALA A 30 -6.12 6.71 9.09
C ALA A 30 -6.93 7.90 8.52
N PRO A 31 -7.22 7.93 7.20
CA PRO A 31 -8.14 8.90 6.65
C PRO A 31 -9.57 8.48 7.03
N SER A 32 -10.24 9.34 7.79
CA SER A 32 -11.68 9.30 8.03
C SER A 32 -12.41 9.55 6.71
N VAL A 33 -12.67 8.50 5.94
CA VAL A 33 -13.60 8.54 4.79
C VAL A 33 -14.89 7.86 5.21
N LEU A 34 -15.63 8.54 6.08
CA LEU A 34 -17.05 8.31 6.28
C LEU A 34 -17.76 9.58 5.84
N ALA A 35 -17.70 9.88 4.54
CA ALA A 35 -18.43 10.98 3.93
C ALA A 35 -19.08 10.46 2.64
N THR A 36 -20.38 10.25 2.75
CA THR A 36 -21.39 10.37 1.69
C THR A 36 -21.25 9.41 0.50
N ILE A 37 -21.99 8.31 0.59
CA ILE A 37 -22.46 7.55 -0.57
C ILE A 37 -23.45 8.47 -1.30
N GLY A 38 -22.94 9.18 -2.32
CA GLY A 38 -23.70 9.89 -3.32
C GLY A 38 -23.74 9.07 -4.60
N GLU A 39 -24.90 8.49 -4.86
CA GLU A 39 -25.29 7.75 -6.06
C GLU A 39 -25.33 8.64 -7.31
N ASN A 40 -24.61 8.29 -8.39
CA ASN A 40 -25.15 8.25 -9.77
C ASN A 40 -24.15 7.62 -10.79
N PRO A 41 -24.54 6.62 -11.60
CA PRO A 41 -23.70 6.03 -12.63
C PRO A 41 -23.79 6.82 -13.96
N GLY A 42 -22.93 7.81 -14.11
CA GLY A 42 -22.80 8.61 -15.34
C GLY A 42 -21.65 8.14 -16.23
N LYS A 43 -21.97 7.33 -17.23
CA LYS A 43 -21.15 7.05 -18.43
C LYS A 43 -20.49 8.33 -18.98
N SER A 44 -19.17 8.37 -19.00
CA SER A 44 -18.37 8.95 -20.07
C SER A 44 -16.91 8.57 -19.88
N GLY A 45 -16.23 8.19 -20.97
CA GLY A 45 -14.81 7.81 -21.00
C GLY A 45 -13.87 8.99 -20.78
N VAL A 46 -14.17 9.84 -19.80
CA VAL A 46 -13.37 10.99 -19.41
C VAL A 46 -13.07 10.79 -17.93
N LEU A 47 -11.78 10.71 -17.61
CA LEU A 47 -11.29 10.66 -16.23
C LEU A 47 -12.11 11.64 -15.36
N PRO A 48 -12.70 11.19 -14.24
CA PRO A 48 -13.48 12.07 -13.38
C PRO A 48 -12.68 13.31 -12.98
N GLU A 49 -13.30 14.48 -13.04
CA GLU A 49 -12.67 15.77 -12.70
C GLU A 49 -12.19 15.81 -11.24
N ASP A 50 -12.82 15.03 -10.38
CA ASP A 50 -12.43 14.89 -8.98
C ASP A 50 -11.18 14.04 -8.82
N SER A 51 -10.14 14.65 -8.25
CA SER A 51 -8.86 13.99 -7.94
C SER A 51 -9.01 12.75 -7.05
N ALA A 52 -9.99 12.73 -6.15
CA ALA A 52 -10.30 11.58 -5.29
C ALA A 52 -10.97 10.45 -6.09
N LEU A 53 -11.93 10.79 -6.95
CA LEU A 53 -12.68 9.83 -7.74
C LEU A 53 -11.80 9.22 -8.84
N LYS A 54 -10.92 10.02 -9.45
CA LYS A 54 -9.88 9.55 -10.38
C LYS A 54 -8.94 8.53 -9.71
N ARG A 55 -8.49 8.78 -8.47
CA ARG A 55 -7.64 7.83 -7.73
C ARG A 55 -8.39 6.53 -7.43
N HIS A 56 -9.66 6.63 -7.05
CA HIS A 56 -10.50 5.46 -6.80
C HIS A 56 -10.69 4.62 -8.07
N PHE A 57 -11.03 5.27 -9.18
CA PHE A 57 -11.20 4.65 -10.49
C PHE A 57 -9.92 3.93 -10.97
N ILE A 58 -8.75 4.59 -10.88
CA ILE A 58 -7.47 3.98 -11.24
C ILE A 58 -7.16 2.78 -10.33
N THR A 59 -7.50 2.86 -9.04
CA THR A 59 -7.28 1.75 -8.09
C THR A 59 -8.20 0.57 -8.38
N GLN A 60 -9.46 0.83 -8.74
CA GLN A 60 -10.41 -0.20 -9.17
C GLN A 60 -9.92 -0.89 -10.45
N LEU A 61 -9.54 -0.12 -11.48
CA LEU A 61 -8.96 -0.67 -12.71
C LEU A 61 -7.72 -1.52 -12.44
N ARG A 62 -6.83 -1.06 -11.55
CA ARG A 62 -5.67 -1.86 -11.12
C ARG A 62 -6.09 -3.18 -10.49
N SER A 63 -7.09 -3.17 -9.62
CA SER A 63 -7.58 -4.41 -8.98
C SER A 63 -8.17 -5.39 -10.00
N GLU A 64 -8.93 -4.91 -10.98
CA GLU A 64 -9.48 -5.73 -12.06
C GLU A 64 -8.39 -6.34 -12.93
N VAL A 65 -7.36 -5.56 -13.29
CA VAL A 65 -6.21 -6.05 -14.03
C VAL A 65 -5.48 -7.13 -13.23
N LEU A 66 -5.24 -6.90 -11.93
CA LEU A 66 -4.59 -7.88 -11.06
C LEU A 66 -5.40 -9.17 -10.89
N LEU A 67 -6.74 -9.11 -10.90
CA LEU A 67 -7.60 -10.30 -10.88
C LEU A 67 -7.48 -11.14 -12.15
N GLY A 68 -7.15 -10.52 -13.29
CA GLY A 68 -6.90 -11.20 -14.55
C GLY A 68 -5.47 -11.74 -14.71
N LEU A 69 -4.55 -11.37 -13.81
CA LEU A 69 -3.15 -11.75 -13.85
C LEU A 69 -2.83 -12.85 -12.81
N PRO A 70 -1.75 -13.62 -13.03
CA PRO A 70 -1.26 -14.57 -12.03
C PRO A 70 -0.83 -13.87 -10.73
N PRO A 71 -0.77 -14.59 -9.59
CA PRO A 71 -0.38 -14.01 -8.31
C PRO A 71 1.00 -13.33 -8.38
N ARG A 72 1.17 -12.26 -7.59
CA ARG A 72 2.39 -11.45 -7.60
C ARG A 72 3.62 -12.32 -7.30
N PRO A 73 4.66 -12.31 -8.16
CA PRO A 73 5.87 -13.10 -7.93
C PRO A 73 6.67 -12.59 -6.73
N THR A 74 7.40 -13.48 -6.08
CA THR A 74 8.24 -13.16 -4.91
C THR A 74 9.60 -12.57 -5.30
N ASP A 75 10.11 -12.90 -6.49
CA ASP A 75 11.41 -12.43 -6.97
C ASP A 75 11.37 -10.95 -7.38
N PHE A 76 12.40 -10.19 -6.99
CA PHE A 76 12.46 -8.74 -7.22
C PHE A 76 12.49 -8.34 -8.70
N SER A 77 13.19 -9.09 -9.55
CA SER A 77 13.25 -8.85 -11.00
C SER A 77 11.92 -9.12 -11.67
N LEU A 78 11.28 -10.24 -11.33
CA LEU A 78 9.96 -10.61 -11.84
C LEU A 78 8.87 -9.66 -11.31
N GLN A 79 8.99 -9.19 -10.08
CA GLN A 79 8.09 -8.20 -9.50
C GLN A 79 8.13 -6.89 -10.27
N ARG A 80 9.32 -6.40 -10.65
CA ARG A 80 9.43 -5.19 -11.48
C ARG A 80 8.78 -5.39 -12.85
N HIS A 81 9.02 -6.53 -13.51
CA HIS A 81 8.37 -6.82 -14.79
C HIS A 81 6.85 -6.91 -14.65
N TYR A 82 6.37 -7.57 -13.60
CA TYR A 82 4.96 -7.66 -13.29
C TYR A 82 4.34 -6.27 -13.08
N ASP A 83 4.99 -5.42 -12.29
CA ASP A 83 4.52 -4.07 -12.01
C ASP A 83 4.48 -3.23 -13.31
N THR A 84 5.46 -3.37 -14.21
CA THR A 84 5.43 -2.70 -15.53
C THR A 84 4.31 -3.20 -16.44
N LEU A 85 3.99 -4.49 -16.40
CA LEU A 85 2.89 -5.07 -17.19
C LEU A 85 1.54 -4.53 -16.70
N VAL A 86 1.35 -4.48 -15.38
CA VAL A 86 0.13 -3.92 -14.77
C VAL A 86 -0.01 -2.44 -15.12
N GLU A 87 1.06 -1.66 -15.06
CA GLU A 87 1.03 -0.24 -15.41
C GLU A 87 0.72 0.00 -16.88
N ALA A 88 1.31 -0.79 -17.79
CA ALA A 88 1.04 -0.71 -19.22
C ALA A 88 -0.43 -1.02 -19.56
N GLU A 89 -1.00 -2.06 -18.95
CA GLU A 89 -2.41 -2.45 -19.18
C GLU A 89 -3.38 -1.41 -18.60
N VAL A 90 -3.09 -0.87 -17.40
CA VAL A 90 -3.90 0.21 -16.82
C VAL A 90 -3.85 1.46 -17.69
N SER A 91 -2.66 1.86 -18.15
CA SER A 91 -2.49 3.01 -19.04
C SER A 91 -3.26 2.83 -20.35
N ARG A 92 -3.16 1.64 -20.96
CA ARG A 92 -3.92 1.27 -22.17
C ARG A 92 -5.42 1.43 -21.98
N ARG A 93 -5.97 0.99 -20.84
CA ARG A 93 -7.41 1.11 -20.53
C ARG A 93 -7.85 2.54 -20.22
N LEU A 94 -6.95 3.39 -19.73
CA LEU A 94 -7.24 4.81 -19.49
C LEU A 94 -7.19 5.66 -20.77
N SER A 95 -6.46 5.22 -21.78
CA SER A 95 -6.33 5.91 -23.07
C SER A 95 -7.33 5.45 -24.15
N ALA A 96 -8.10 4.40 -23.89
CA ALA A 96 -9.08 3.80 -24.79
C ALA A 96 -10.48 4.37 -24.56
#